data_AF-A0AAE3UHL2-F1
#
_entry.id   AF-A0AAE3UHL2-F1
#
_cell.length_a   1.000
_cell.length_b   1.000
_cell.length_c   1.000
_cell.angle_alpha   90.00
_cell.angle_beta   90.00
_cell.angle_gamma   90.00
#
_symmetry.space_group_name_H-M   'P 1'
#
loop_
_entity.id
_entity.type
_entity.pdbx_description
1 polymer ?
#
loop_
_entity_poly.entity_id
_entity_poly.type
_entity_poly.pdbx_seq_one_letter_code
_entity_poly.pdbx_strand_id
1 'polypeptide(L)'
;MNHFQNISRWAVVAFLACNLSACKDDKDNAVTPSQQTTITVENVLNSKPLVESGTFQGTGSPAVILPGQMVSISFSAAKGEAITFATMYGWSNDLFFAPANPGILLYDSNGMPIEGDVSAQIKLWDNGTRINQKPGSTVNHPGTVDSQSVTEVNGSDAQGNAYTPASKLVKATLQYKGNSQFTLTLENISGGTANETPLSPGVWAVSYIVGGNLLDANPLYTSGQPTANGLTNIAEAGDNSVLSAYIKDMTGIFTPLSPVLVVVYNGIDNPIYKTGEVDRGQGLRPLAQQGNADTLAAYLKGKPGIKAVYVLPAPSTKVLLPVIGNQQGGMVSQQISVSAGDRIAIATMYGFSNDWFFASADNGVDATTKGDITSTIKLYDDGTAINQFPGAGITQFNLAGTPLKESQAIAEVPNPNAFTTLPDITAMIKVTLQ
;
A
#
# COMPACT_ATOMS: atom_id res chain seq x y z
N MET A 1 26.01 -11.38 -85.97
CA MET A 1 24.73 -11.44 -85.25
C MET A 1 24.70 -10.29 -84.25
N ASN A 2 23.84 -9.32 -84.56
CA ASN A 2 23.32 -8.13 -83.84
C ASN A 2 24.02 -7.72 -82.52
N HIS A 3 24.41 -6.47 -82.26
CA HIS A 3 24.07 -5.19 -82.90
C HIS A 3 25.23 -4.19 -82.73
N PHE A 4 25.48 -3.44 -83.81
CA PHE A 4 26.35 -2.27 -83.92
C PHE A 4 25.62 -0.98 -83.47
N GLN A 5 26.41 0.05 -83.15
CA GLN A 5 26.12 1.50 -83.31
C GLN A 5 25.19 2.15 -82.27
N ASN A 6 25.33 3.40 -81.81
CA ASN A 6 26.01 4.59 -82.32
C ASN A 6 26.00 5.70 -81.23
N ILE A 7 27.07 6.51 -81.09
CA ILE A 7 27.16 7.96 -81.39
C ILE A 7 27.01 8.97 -80.23
N SER A 8 28.09 9.77 -80.10
CA SER A 8 28.15 11.23 -79.84
C SER A 8 27.75 11.79 -78.46
N ARG A 9 28.67 12.55 -77.87
CA ARG A 9 28.59 14.02 -77.91
C ARG A 9 29.90 14.71 -77.48
N TRP A 10 30.23 15.73 -78.27
CA TRP A 10 31.32 16.67 -78.11
C TRP A 10 30.95 17.80 -77.12
N ALA A 11 31.97 18.18 -76.33
CA ALA A 11 32.39 19.50 -75.85
C ALA A 11 31.37 20.55 -75.35
N VAL A 12 31.55 21.01 -74.10
CA VAL A 12 31.43 22.44 -73.72
C VAL A 12 32.45 22.80 -72.62
N VAL A 13 33.43 23.61 -73.03
CA VAL A 13 34.00 24.83 -72.39
C VAL A 13 34.16 24.87 -70.87
N ALA A 14 35.43 24.99 -70.46
CA ALA A 14 35.85 25.45 -69.13
C ALA A 14 35.74 26.98 -69.00
N PHE A 15 35.07 27.43 -67.93
CA PHE A 15 35.22 28.79 -67.40
C PHE A 15 35.47 28.69 -65.90
N LEU A 16 36.67 29.11 -65.50
CA LEU A 16 37.16 29.16 -64.13
C LEU A 16 36.60 30.43 -63.47
N ALA A 17 35.78 30.27 -62.43
CA ALA A 17 35.28 31.37 -61.60
C ALA A 17 35.80 31.21 -60.17
N CYS A 18 36.78 32.05 -59.82
CA CYS A 18 37.22 32.28 -58.46
C CYS A 18 36.03 32.72 -57.60
N ASN A 19 35.75 32.02 -56.50
CA ASN A 19 34.88 32.51 -55.44
C ASN A 19 35.72 32.75 -54.19
N LEU A 20 35.71 34.01 -53.76
CA LEU A 20 36.35 34.55 -52.58
C LEU A 20 35.70 33.93 -51.33
N SER A 21 36.52 33.43 -50.40
CA SER A 21 36.08 33.12 -49.04
C SER A 21 35.92 34.43 -48.27
N ALA A 22 34.68 34.80 -47.97
CA ALA A 22 34.35 35.81 -46.97
C ALA A 22 33.95 35.07 -45.68
N CYS A 23 34.86 35.05 -44.69
CA CYS A 23 34.51 34.72 -43.32
C CYS A 23 33.57 35.80 -42.80
N LYS A 24 32.31 35.44 -42.61
CA LYS A 24 31.37 36.22 -41.82
C LYS A 24 31.27 35.54 -40.46
N ASP A 25 31.86 36.17 -39.45
CA ASP A 25 31.64 35.82 -38.05
C ASP A 25 30.20 36.20 -37.65
N ASP A 26 29.23 35.44 -38.16
CA ASP A 26 27.90 35.42 -37.56
C ASP A 26 27.96 34.32 -36.50
N LYS A 27 28.16 34.74 -35.24
CA LYS A 27 27.83 33.90 -34.09
C LYS A 27 26.32 33.70 -34.11
N ASP A 28 25.88 32.76 -34.94
CA ASP A 28 24.54 32.21 -34.87
C ASP A 28 24.39 31.64 -33.46
N ASN A 29 23.66 32.37 -32.61
CA ASN A 29 22.91 31.75 -31.54
C ASN A 29 21.92 30.81 -32.24
N ALA A 30 22.38 29.61 -32.60
CA ALA A 30 21.54 28.55 -33.08
C ALA A 30 20.54 28.27 -31.96
N VAL A 31 19.36 28.89 -32.04
CA VAL A 31 18.24 28.61 -31.16
C VAL A 31 17.93 27.14 -31.40
N THR A 32 18.33 26.29 -30.47
CA THR A 32 18.01 24.86 -30.53
C THR A 32 16.49 24.76 -30.59
N PRO A 33 15.91 24.17 -31.66
CA PRO A 33 14.46 24.15 -31.83
C PRO A 33 13.82 23.52 -30.59
N SER A 34 12.85 24.21 -29.99
CA SER A 34 12.04 23.65 -28.92
C SER A 34 11.10 22.60 -29.53
N GLN A 35 11.13 21.39 -29.00
CA GLN A 35 10.20 20.31 -29.32
C GLN A 35 9.12 20.22 -28.23
N GLN A 36 7.90 19.81 -28.63
CA GLN A 36 6.86 19.41 -27.67
C GLN A 36 7.01 17.92 -27.33
N THR A 37 6.89 17.60 -26.05
CA THR A 37 6.74 16.22 -25.57
C THR A 37 5.67 16.18 -24.49
N THR A 38 5.01 15.05 -24.32
CA THR A 38 4.01 14.87 -23.24
C THR A 38 4.56 13.91 -22.21
N ILE A 39 4.67 14.36 -20.96
CA ILE A 39 4.91 13.47 -19.83
C ILE A 39 3.57 12.94 -19.32
N THR A 40 3.50 11.64 -19.04
CA THR A 40 2.36 11.01 -18.36
C THR A 40 2.85 10.23 -17.17
N VAL A 41 2.18 10.40 -16.03
CA VAL A 41 2.44 9.68 -14.78
C VAL A 41 1.17 8.97 -14.35
N GLU A 42 1.31 7.67 -14.06
CA GLU A 42 0.21 6.79 -13.68
C GLU A 42 0.55 6.12 -12.35
N ASN A 43 -0.45 5.98 -11.46
CA ASN A 43 -0.37 5.03 -10.35
C ASN A 43 -0.86 3.67 -10.86
N VAL A 44 0.06 2.72 -11.01
CA VAL A 44 -0.21 1.38 -11.54
C VAL A 44 -0.23 0.31 -10.45
N LEU A 45 -0.12 0.70 -9.18
CA LEU A 45 -0.21 -0.20 -8.04
C LEU A 45 -1.54 -0.95 -8.04
N ASN A 46 -1.48 -2.27 -8.05
CA ASN A 46 -2.63 -3.11 -7.71
C ASN A 46 -2.78 -3.18 -6.19
N SER A 47 -3.64 -2.32 -5.65
CA SER A 47 -3.76 -2.16 -4.21
C SER A 47 -4.41 -3.36 -3.52
N LYS A 48 -4.07 -3.53 -2.24
CA LYS A 48 -4.57 -4.61 -1.39
C LYS A 48 -5.35 -4.01 -0.19
N PRO A 49 -6.48 -4.60 0.21
CA PRO A 49 -7.35 -4.02 1.25
C PRO A 49 -6.85 -4.23 2.69
N LEU A 50 -5.90 -5.13 2.92
CA LEU A 50 -5.37 -5.44 4.26
C LEU A 50 -3.94 -4.93 4.43
N VAL A 51 -3.70 -4.28 5.57
CA VAL A 51 -2.40 -3.72 5.99
C VAL A 51 -1.44 -4.84 6.36
N GLU A 52 -1.88 -5.68 7.30
CA GLU A 52 -1.14 -6.81 7.84
C GLU A 52 -2.10 -7.97 8.09
N SER A 53 -1.57 -9.19 7.99
CA SER A 53 -2.32 -10.39 8.30
C SER A 53 -1.37 -11.54 8.63
N GLY A 54 -1.92 -12.59 9.24
CA GLY A 54 -1.13 -13.76 9.56
C GLY A 54 -1.92 -14.84 10.28
N THR A 55 -1.18 -15.77 10.86
CA THR A 55 -1.74 -16.87 11.66
C THR A 55 -1.22 -16.81 13.09
N PHE A 56 -1.90 -17.51 13.98
CA PHE A 56 -1.46 -17.76 15.35
C PHE A 56 -1.81 -19.18 15.74
N GLN A 57 -1.07 -19.76 16.69
CA GLN A 57 -1.28 -21.12 17.16
C GLN A 57 -0.71 -21.31 18.57
N GLY A 58 -1.13 -22.37 19.26
CA GLY A 58 -0.52 -22.80 20.52
C GLY A 58 0.84 -23.46 20.30
N THR A 59 1.51 -23.81 21.40
CA THR A 59 2.88 -24.38 21.36
C THR A 59 2.91 -25.91 21.40
N GLY A 60 1.75 -26.57 21.49
CA GLY A 60 1.61 -28.02 21.60
C GLY A 60 1.63 -28.77 20.26
N SER A 61 1.43 -30.08 20.33
CA SER A 61 1.13 -30.93 19.17
C SER A 61 -0.10 -31.78 19.49
N PRO A 62 -1.28 -31.51 18.89
CA PRO A 62 -1.56 -30.46 17.90
C PRO A 62 -1.37 -29.04 18.48
N ALA A 63 -1.12 -28.06 17.62
CA ALA A 63 -0.81 -26.66 17.98
C ALA A 63 -2.05 -25.86 18.43
N VAL A 64 -2.91 -26.47 19.23
CA VAL A 64 -4.08 -25.84 19.84
C VAL A 64 -3.69 -25.03 21.06
N ILE A 65 -4.49 -24.02 21.40
CA ILE A 65 -4.37 -23.24 22.62
C ILE A 65 -5.30 -23.88 23.65
N LEU A 66 -4.73 -24.65 24.59
CA LEU A 66 -5.47 -25.32 25.65
C LEU A 66 -5.94 -24.31 26.72
N PRO A 67 -6.94 -24.66 27.55
CA PRO A 67 -7.31 -23.85 28.70
C PRO A 67 -6.11 -23.45 29.58
N GLY A 68 -6.02 -22.16 29.92
CA GLY A 68 -4.92 -21.54 30.65
C GLY A 68 -3.71 -21.14 29.78
N GLN A 69 -3.72 -21.45 28.47
CA GLN A 69 -2.68 -21.01 27.54
C GLN A 69 -3.05 -19.70 26.85
N MET A 70 -2.02 -18.99 26.38
CA MET A 70 -2.14 -17.72 25.68
C MET A 70 -1.26 -17.68 24.44
N VAL A 71 -1.63 -16.84 23.47
CA VAL A 71 -0.84 -16.49 22.30
C VAL A 71 -0.86 -14.97 22.11
N SER A 72 0.17 -14.41 21.50
CA SER A 72 0.25 -12.97 21.22
C SER A 72 0.54 -12.71 19.75
N ILE A 73 -0.12 -11.69 19.21
CA ILE A 73 -0.02 -11.22 17.84
C ILE A 73 0.50 -9.79 17.90
N SER A 74 1.52 -9.46 17.11
CA SER A 74 2.04 -8.09 16.99
C SER A 74 1.78 -7.57 15.59
N PHE A 75 1.33 -6.33 15.49
CA PHE A 75 0.89 -5.69 14.25
C PHE A 75 0.88 -4.17 14.42
N SER A 76 0.83 -3.46 13.30
CA SER A 76 0.69 -2.00 13.24
C SER A 76 -0.74 -1.63 12.85
N ALA A 77 -1.26 -0.54 13.39
CA ALA A 77 -2.44 0.10 12.82
C ALA A 77 -2.55 1.58 13.14
N ALA A 78 -3.23 2.29 12.25
CA ALA A 78 -3.62 3.68 12.38
C ALA A 78 -5.04 3.84 12.94
N LYS A 79 -5.43 5.10 13.14
CA LYS A 79 -6.76 5.47 13.65
C LYS A 79 -7.86 4.99 12.70
N GLY A 80 -8.88 4.34 13.26
CA GLY A 80 -10.03 3.83 12.52
C GLY A 80 -9.81 2.48 11.86
N GLU A 81 -8.60 1.94 11.87
CA GLU A 81 -8.34 0.56 11.49
C GLU A 81 -8.80 -0.41 12.59
N ALA A 82 -9.15 -1.62 12.17
CA ALA A 82 -9.67 -2.67 13.04
C ALA A 82 -8.88 -3.96 12.86
N ILE A 83 -8.61 -4.66 13.97
CA ILE A 83 -8.14 -6.05 13.95
C ILE A 83 -9.33 -7.01 14.02
N THR A 84 -9.30 -8.04 13.20
CA THR A 84 -10.20 -9.19 13.30
C THR A 84 -9.41 -10.49 13.35
N PHE A 85 -9.99 -11.53 13.91
CA PHE A 85 -9.43 -12.87 13.92
C PHE A 85 -10.52 -13.94 13.93
N ALA A 86 -10.16 -15.17 13.55
CA ALA A 86 -11.01 -16.36 13.68
C ALA A 86 -10.21 -17.55 14.20
N THR A 87 -10.76 -18.28 15.17
CA THR A 87 -10.23 -19.55 15.71
C THR A 87 -11.39 -20.47 16.13
N MET A 88 -11.24 -21.77 15.92
CA MET A 88 -12.29 -22.75 16.19
C MET A 88 -12.59 -22.87 17.69
N TYR A 89 -13.86 -23.05 18.03
CA TYR A 89 -14.25 -23.74 19.27
C TYR A 89 -13.98 -25.23 19.05
N GLY A 90 -12.88 -25.76 19.56
CA GLY A 90 -12.36 -27.07 19.15
C GLY A 90 -13.23 -28.28 19.49
N TRP A 91 -14.20 -28.14 20.39
CA TRP A 91 -15.17 -29.20 20.76
C TRP A 91 -16.60 -28.87 20.31
N SER A 92 -16.72 -28.28 19.12
CA SER A 92 -17.98 -27.99 18.44
C SER A 92 -17.94 -28.58 17.02
N ASN A 93 -19.09 -28.67 16.35
CA ASN A 93 -19.11 -29.16 14.98
C ASN A 93 -18.52 -28.15 13.99
N ASP A 94 -18.85 -26.87 14.16
CA ASP A 94 -18.46 -25.78 13.27
C ASP A 94 -18.53 -24.39 13.92
N LEU A 95 -18.34 -24.28 15.25
CA LEU A 95 -18.34 -22.98 15.92
C LEU A 95 -16.94 -22.37 15.96
N PHE A 96 -16.87 -21.05 15.94
CA PHE A 96 -15.62 -20.30 16.02
C PHE A 96 -15.75 -19.03 16.86
N PHE A 97 -14.64 -18.59 17.45
CA PHE A 97 -14.51 -17.30 18.12
C PHE A 97 -13.95 -16.27 17.16
N ALA A 98 -14.62 -15.11 17.11
CA ALA A 98 -14.17 -13.94 16.38
C ALA A 98 -14.75 -12.66 17.02
N PRO A 99 -14.08 -11.51 16.94
CA PRO A 99 -14.71 -10.25 17.26
C PRO A 99 -15.92 -9.98 16.37
N ALA A 100 -16.92 -9.25 16.87
CA ALA A 100 -18.04 -8.81 16.03
C ALA A 100 -17.55 -7.97 14.84
N ASN A 101 -18.16 -8.15 13.66
CA ASN A 101 -17.92 -7.32 12.49
C ASN A 101 -18.11 -5.82 12.84
N PRO A 102 -17.20 -4.90 12.45
CA PRO A 102 -16.07 -5.06 11.53
C PRO A 102 -14.71 -5.40 12.19
N GLY A 103 -14.71 -5.89 13.42
CA GLY A 103 -13.51 -6.16 14.21
C GLY A 103 -13.36 -5.22 15.40
N ILE A 104 -12.24 -5.33 16.10
CA ILE A 104 -11.87 -4.50 17.25
C ILE A 104 -11.15 -3.26 16.72
N LEU A 105 -11.76 -2.08 16.89
CA LEU A 105 -11.08 -0.81 16.64
C LEU A 105 -9.88 -0.66 17.57
N LEU A 106 -8.79 -0.07 17.07
CA LEU A 106 -7.57 0.10 17.86
C LEU A 106 -7.39 1.48 18.48
N TYR A 107 -8.18 2.44 18.05
CA TYR A 107 -8.20 3.79 18.62
C TYR A 107 -9.64 4.18 18.93
N ASP A 108 -9.83 4.92 20.01
CA ASP A 108 -11.12 5.47 20.40
C ASP A 108 -11.50 6.68 19.53
N SER A 109 -12.69 7.25 19.78
CA SER A 109 -13.17 8.43 19.04
C SER A 109 -12.34 9.70 19.30
N ASN A 110 -11.51 9.73 20.34
CA ASN A 110 -10.58 10.83 20.62
C ASN A 110 -9.21 10.60 19.97
N GLY A 111 -9.02 9.47 19.29
CA GLY A 111 -7.76 9.08 18.66
C GLY A 111 -6.72 8.55 19.65
N MET A 112 -7.13 8.14 20.85
CA MET A 112 -6.27 7.48 21.84
C MET A 112 -6.25 5.98 21.57
N PRO A 113 -5.09 5.30 21.71
CA PRO A 113 -5.01 3.86 21.54
C PRO A 113 -5.88 3.14 22.58
N ILE A 114 -6.59 2.11 22.13
CA ILE A 114 -7.38 1.23 23.00
C ILE A 114 -6.44 0.20 23.62
N GLU A 115 -6.43 0.14 24.96
CA GLU A 115 -5.60 -0.76 25.74
C GLU A 115 -6.41 -1.48 26.82
N GLY A 116 -5.90 -2.62 27.27
CA GLY A 116 -6.53 -3.45 28.29
C GLY A 116 -7.50 -4.48 27.73
N ASP A 117 -8.44 -4.89 28.56
CA ASP A 117 -9.38 -5.99 28.27
C ASP A 117 -10.43 -5.57 27.23
N VAL A 118 -10.44 -6.28 26.10
CA VAL A 118 -11.41 -6.11 25.00
C VAL A 118 -12.25 -7.36 24.77
N SER A 119 -12.28 -8.29 25.74
CA SER A 119 -12.96 -9.59 25.62
C SER A 119 -14.45 -9.47 25.35
N ALA A 120 -15.09 -8.38 25.76
CA ALA A 120 -16.51 -8.11 25.48
C ALA A 120 -16.85 -8.02 23.98
N GLN A 121 -15.84 -7.74 23.14
CA GLN A 121 -16.00 -7.66 21.69
C GLN A 121 -15.92 -9.04 21.02
N ILE A 122 -15.40 -10.07 21.72
CA ILE A 122 -15.31 -11.43 21.21
C ILE A 122 -16.68 -12.10 21.30
N LYS A 123 -17.11 -12.69 20.19
CA LYS A 123 -18.36 -13.42 20.05
C LYS A 123 -18.09 -14.87 19.68
N LEU A 124 -19.08 -15.72 19.94
CA LEU A 124 -19.13 -17.08 19.45
C LEU A 124 -20.04 -17.09 18.23
N TRP A 125 -19.57 -17.72 17.16
CA TRP A 125 -20.26 -17.80 15.89
C TRP A 125 -20.47 -19.25 15.50
N ASP A 126 -21.63 -19.53 14.96
CA ASP A 126 -21.96 -20.76 14.25
C ASP A 126 -21.65 -20.51 12.76
N ASN A 127 -20.84 -21.39 12.15
CA ASN A 127 -20.47 -21.27 10.74
C ASN A 127 -21.60 -21.68 9.78
N GLY A 128 -22.61 -22.41 10.28
CA GLY A 128 -23.81 -22.82 9.56
C GLY A 128 -23.61 -24.03 8.64
N THR A 129 -22.47 -24.71 8.69
CA THR A 129 -22.15 -25.85 7.81
C THR A 129 -22.46 -27.20 8.43
N ARG A 130 -22.72 -27.25 9.74
CA ARG A 130 -23.05 -28.48 10.48
C ARG A 130 -24.21 -28.29 11.43
N ILE A 131 -24.93 -29.38 11.69
CA ILE A 131 -25.92 -29.43 12.77
C ILE A 131 -25.18 -29.58 14.10
N ASN A 132 -25.37 -28.63 15.02
CA ASN A 132 -24.69 -28.67 16.31
C ASN A 132 -25.16 -29.82 17.20
N GLN A 133 -24.18 -30.54 17.71
CA GLN A 133 -24.35 -31.45 18.84
C GLN A 133 -24.04 -30.70 20.14
N LYS A 134 -24.43 -31.30 21.27
CA LYS A 134 -24.05 -30.79 22.58
C LYS A 134 -22.52 -30.62 22.65
N PRO A 135 -22.00 -29.41 22.94
CA PRO A 135 -20.58 -29.13 22.90
C PRO A 135 -19.82 -29.97 23.92
N GLY A 136 -18.62 -30.44 23.55
CA GLY A 136 -17.76 -31.26 24.39
C GLY A 136 -16.88 -32.22 23.61
N SER A 137 -15.95 -32.89 24.29
CA SER A 137 -14.93 -33.75 23.66
C SER A 137 -15.48 -34.98 22.92
N THR A 138 -16.79 -35.23 23.01
CA THR A 138 -17.48 -36.35 22.36
C THR A 138 -18.23 -35.93 21.09
N VAL A 139 -18.11 -34.66 20.67
CA VAL A 139 -18.67 -34.19 19.40
C VAL A 139 -18.05 -34.97 18.24
N ASN A 140 -18.88 -35.37 17.28
CA ASN A 140 -18.42 -36.05 16.08
C ASN A 140 -17.95 -35.01 15.06
N HIS A 141 -16.71 -35.13 14.58
CA HIS A 141 -16.18 -34.25 13.54
C HIS A 141 -16.16 -34.96 12.16
N PRO A 142 -16.68 -34.32 11.10
CA PRO A 142 -17.29 -32.99 11.08
C PRO A 142 -18.79 -33.00 11.49
N GLY A 143 -19.43 -34.16 11.63
CA GLY A 143 -20.84 -34.26 11.98
C GLY A 143 -21.78 -34.16 10.76
N THR A 144 -23.06 -33.89 11.00
CA THR A 144 -24.10 -33.83 9.95
C THR A 144 -24.04 -32.50 9.22
N VAL A 145 -24.06 -32.53 7.88
CA VAL A 145 -24.08 -31.31 7.04
C VAL A 145 -25.34 -30.47 7.31
N ASP A 146 -25.15 -29.15 7.35
CA ASP A 146 -26.19 -28.12 7.26
C ASP A 146 -25.76 -27.05 6.21
N SER A 147 -26.62 -26.09 5.91
CA SER A 147 -26.35 -25.00 4.97
C SER A 147 -27.09 -23.73 5.39
N GLN A 148 -26.69 -23.17 6.53
CA GLN A 148 -27.15 -21.89 7.07
C GLN A 148 -26.10 -20.79 6.87
N SER A 149 -26.50 -19.55 7.16
CA SER A 149 -25.58 -18.41 7.23
C SER A 149 -24.82 -18.38 8.56
N VAL A 150 -23.64 -17.75 8.55
CA VAL A 150 -22.87 -17.48 9.76
C VAL A 150 -23.70 -16.63 10.74
N THR A 151 -23.92 -17.13 11.96
CA THR A 151 -24.83 -16.52 12.93
C THR A 151 -24.19 -16.47 14.33
N GLU A 152 -24.43 -15.40 15.09
CA GLU A 152 -23.94 -15.30 16.48
C GLU A 152 -24.66 -16.31 17.39
N VAL A 153 -23.91 -17.04 18.19
CA VAL A 153 -24.41 -17.88 19.28
C VAL A 153 -24.40 -17.06 20.57
N ASN A 154 -25.58 -16.55 20.95
CA ASN A 154 -25.77 -15.77 22.17
C ASN A 154 -26.65 -16.53 23.17
N GLY A 155 -26.00 -17.24 24.09
CA GLY A 155 -26.66 -18.05 25.12
C GLY A 155 -26.98 -19.47 24.65
N SER A 156 -27.64 -19.65 23.51
CA SER A 156 -27.86 -20.98 22.92
C SER A 156 -27.77 -20.99 21.40
N ASP A 157 -27.38 -22.13 20.82
CA ASP A 157 -27.43 -22.36 19.37
C ASP A 157 -28.85 -22.72 18.89
N ALA A 158 -29.00 -22.95 17.58
CA ALA A 158 -30.28 -23.31 16.96
C ALA A 158 -30.86 -24.65 17.44
N GLN A 159 -30.02 -25.55 17.98
CA GLN A 159 -30.40 -26.84 18.52
C GLN A 159 -30.71 -26.77 20.03
N GLY A 160 -30.59 -25.59 20.64
CA GLY A 160 -30.88 -25.35 22.05
C GLY A 160 -29.75 -25.73 22.99
N ASN A 161 -28.54 -25.99 22.50
CA ASN A 161 -27.39 -26.21 23.37
C ASN A 161 -26.97 -24.89 24.00
N ALA A 162 -26.73 -24.89 25.31
CA ALA A 162 -26.34 -23.69 26.05
C ALA A 162 -24.83 -23.43 25.98
N TYR A 163 -24.46 -22.16 25.84
CA TYR A 163 -23.09 -21.69 25.79
C TYR A 163 -22.84 -20.57 26.81
N THR A 164 -21.71 -20.70 27.50
CA THR A 164 -21.10 -19.65 28.29
C THR A 164 -20.71 -18.48 27.35
N PRO A 165 -20.93 -17.21 27.75
CA PRO A 165 -20.56 -16.07 26.92
C PRO A 165 -19.10 -16.14 26.46
N ALA A 166 -18.83 -15.81 25.19
CA ALA A 166 -17.50 -15.92 24.60
C ALA A 166 -16.42 -15.14 25.37
N SER A 167 -16.75 -13.98 25.94
CA SER A 167 -15.86 -13.18 26.78
C SER A 167 -15.40 -13.87 28.07
N LYS A 168 -16.04 -14.98 28.46
CA LYS A 168 -15.65 -15.85 29.59
C LYS A 168 -14.94 -17.13 29.14
N LEU A 169 -14.74 -17.31 27.83
CA LEU A 169 -14.04 -18.46 27.24
C LEU A 169 -12.73 -18.03 26.57
N VAL A 170 -12.74 -16.86 25.92
CA VAL A 170 -11.57 -16.25 25.29
C VAL A 170 -11.40 -14.85 25.84
N LYS A 171 -10.27 -14.62 26.51
CA LYS A 171 -9.87 -13.28 26.95
C LYS A 171 -8.99 -12.65 25.88
N ALA A 172 -9.34 -11.43 25.48
CA ALA A 172 -8.58 -10.63 24.54
C ALA A 172 -8.07 -9.36 25.23
N THR A 173 -6.77 -9.09 25.16
CA THR A 173 -6.16 -7.91 25.75
C THR A 173 -5.30 -7.19 24.72
N LEU A 174 -5.52 -5.89 24.55
CA LEU A 174 -4.69 -5.03 23.71
C LEU A 174 -3.65 -4.31 24.56
N GLN A 175 -2.44 -4.17 24.02
CA GLN A 175 -1.40 -3.33 24.56
C GLN A 175 -0.79 -2.48 23.45
N TYR A 176 -0.73 -1.18 23.66
CA TYR A 176 -0.06 -0.26 22.74
C TYR A 176 1.44 -0.24 23.05
N LYS A 177 2.27 -0.40 22.03
CA LYS A 177 3.73 -0.47 22.13
C LYS A 177 4.41 0.83 21.71
N GLY A 178 3.63 1.87 21.41
CA GLY A 178 4.14 3.07 20.76
C GLY A 178 4.32 2.86 19.26
N ASN A 179 4.53 3.97 18.54
CA ASN A 179 4.79 3.96 17.10
C ASN A 179 3.76 3.17 16.27
N SER A 180 2.47 3.28 16.58
CA SER A 180 1.36 2.53 15.96
C SER A 180 1.35 1.01 16.18
N GLN A 181 2.28 0.45 16.97
CA GLN A 181 2.35 -0.98 17.17
C GLN A 181 1.45 -1.42 18.32
N PHE A 182 0.76 -2.54 18.13
CA PHE A 182 -0.05 -3.19 19.13
C PHE A 182 0.39 -4.63 19.34
N THR A 183 0.12 -5.14 20.54
CA THR A 183 0.06 -6.57 20.80
C THR A 183 -1.35 -6.94 21.19
N LEU A 184 -1.97 -7.86 20.46
CA LEU A 184 -3.20 -8.54 20.87
C LEU A 184 -2.82 -9.87 21.50
N THR A 185 -3.18 -10.03 22.76
CA THR A 185 -3.02 -11.29 23.50
C THR A 185 -4.37 -11.99 23.60
N LEU A 186 -4.42 -13.23 23.14
CA LEU A 186 -5.57 -14.12 23.28
C LEU A 186 -5.24 -15.20 24.31
N GLU A 187 -6.05 -15.32 25.35
CA GLU A 187 -5.92 -16.32 26.41
C GLU A 187 -7.18 -17.19 26.42
N ASN A 188 -6.99 -18.51 26.41
CA ASN A 188 -8.08 -19.46 26.57
C ASN A 188 -8.41 -19.59 28.06
N ILE A 189 -9.50 -18.95 28.50
CA ILE A 189 -9.96 -18.96 29.89
C ILE A 189 -11.16 -19.90 30.10
N SER A 190 -11.41 -20.82 29.17
CA SER A 190 -12.56 -21.74 29.22
C SER A 190 -12.46 -22.83 30.29
N GLY A 191 -11.29 -23.01 30.90
CA GLY A 191 -11.01 -24.08 31.88
C GLY A 191 -11.96 -24.04 33.08
N GLY A 192 -12.56 -25.18 33.41
CA GLY A 192 -13.50 -25.32 34.52
C GLY A 192 -14.90 -24.73 34.26
N THR A 193 -15.16 -24.19 33.06
CA THR A 193 -16.50 -23.77 32.65
C THR A 193 -17.30 -24.95 32.08
N ALA A 194 -18.61 -24.78 31.90
CA ALA A 194 -19.45 -25.78 31.24
C ALA A 194 -19.13 -25.96 29.73
N ASN A 195 -18.37 -25.02 29.17
CA ASN A 195 -17.97 -24.97 27.75
C ASN A 195 -16.44 -24.91 27.62
N GLU A 196 -15.73 -25.62 28.50
CA GLU A 196 -14.29 -25.83 28.35
C GLU A 196 -13.99 -26.36 26.95
N THR A 197 -12.99 -25.79 26.26
CA THR A 197 -12.65 -26.20 24.90
C THR A 197 -11.24 -25.74 24.52
N PRO A 198 -10.48 -26.50 23.71
CA PRO A 198 -9.28 -25.97 23.06
C PRO A 198 -9.63 -24.97 21.95
N LEU A 199 -8.75 -23.99 21.69
CA LEU A 199 -8.83 -23.12 20.50
C LEU A 199 -7.89 -23.65 19.42
N SER A 200 -8.33 -23.68 18.16
CA SER A 200 -7.46 -24.08 17.05
C SER A 200 -6.40 -23.03 16.72
N PRO A 201 -5.40 -23.37 15.87
CA PRO A 201 -4.73 -22.35 15.07
C PRO A 201 -5.75 -21.43 14.40
N GLY A 202 -5.45 -20.14 14.36
CA GLY A 202 -6.34 -19.12 13.83
C GLY A 202 -5.68 -18.23 12.79
N VAL A 203 -6.48 -17.31 12.27
CA VAL A 203 -6.11 -16.31 11.27
C VAL A 203 -6.48 -14.93 11.81
N TRP A 204 -5.66 -13.92 11.53
CA TRP A 204 -5.94 -12.53 11.87
C TRP A 204 -5.63 -11.59 10.69
N ALA A 205 -6.28 -10.43 10.67
CA ALA A 205 -6.06 -9.39 9.68
C ALA A 205 -6.33 -8.00 10.25
N VAL A 206 -5.67 -6.99 9.67
CA VAL A 206 -5.88 -5.56 9.89
C VAL A 206 -6.27 -4.91 8.58
N SER A 207 -7.42 -4.26 8.54
CA SER A 207 -7.94 -3.64 7.33
C SER A 207 -7.51 -2.18 7.19
N TYR A 208 -7.14 -1.78 5.98
CA TYR A 208 -6.82 -0.39 5.66
C TYR A 208 -8.02 0.51 5.90
N ILE A 209 -7.76 1.75 6.33
CA ILE A 209 -8.75 2.83 6.32
C ILE A 209 -8.47 3.85 5.20
N VAL A 210 -9.48 4.14 4.38
CA VAL A 210 -9.40 5.13 3.31
C VAL A 210 -10.66 5.98 3.31
N GLY A 211 -10.49 7.31 3.32
CA GLY A 211 -11.62 8.23 3.34
C GLY A 211 -12.57 8.03 4.54
N GLY A 212 -12.04 7.54 5.66
CA GLY A 212 -12.81 7.24 6.87
C GLY A 212 -13.53 5.89 6.89
N ASN A 213 -13.36 5.05 5.86
CA ASN A 213 -13.99 3.73 5.78
C ASN A 213 -12.93 2.63 5.68
N LEU A 214 -13.19 1.48 6.31
CA LEU A 214 -12.39 0.28 6.10
C LEU A 214 -12.55 -0.19 4.65
N LEU A 215 -11.43 -0.51 3.97
CA LEU A 215 -11.46 -1.05 2.61
C LEU A 215 -12.10 -2.44 2.54
N ASP A 216 -11.84 -3.27 3.55
CA ASP A 216 -12.56 -4.50 3.80
C ASP A 216 -12.96 -4.58 5.27
N ALA A 217 -14.23 -4.33 5.56
CA ALA A 217 -14.73 -4.35 6.93
C ALA A 217 -14.77 -5.78 7.52
N ASN A 218 -14.83 -6.81 6.68
CA ASN A 218 -15.22 -8.17 7.09
C ASN A 218 -14.37 -9.26 6.38
N PRO A 219 -13.03 -9.20 6.43
CA PRO A 219 -12.18 -10.03 5.56
C PRO A 219 -12.20 -11.53 5.88
N LEU A 220 -12.65 -11.92 7.08
CA LEU A 220 -12.69 -13.32 7.52
C LEU A 220 -14.07 -13.96 7.38
N TYR A 221 -15.13 -13.19 7.67
CA TYR A 221 -16.52 -13.64 7.64
C TYR A 221 -17.46 -12.43 7.68
N THR A 222 -18.69 -12.60 7.19
CA THR A 222 -19.75 -11.60 7.33
C THR A 222 -20.97 -12.22 8.01
N SER A 223 -21.39 -11.66 9.15
CA SER A 223 -22.60 -12.07 9.85
C SER A 223 -23.82 -12.07 8.94
N GLY A 224 -24.60 -13.15 8.98
CA GLY A 224 -25.79 -13.35 8.16
C GLY A 224 -25.53 -13.78 6.71
N GLN A 225 -24.27 -13.92 6.29
CA GLN A 225 -23.90 -14.47 4.98
C GLN A 225 -23.42 -15.91 5.09
N PRO A 226 -23.48 -16.69 3.99
CA PRO A 226 -22.82 -17.99 3.94
C PRO A 226 -21.32 -17.88 4.23
N THR A 227 -20.77 -18.90 4.86
CA THR A 227 -19.33 -19.04 5.04
C THR A 227 -18.59 -19.06 3.69
N ALA A 228 -17.36 -18.55 3.67
CA ALA A 228 -16.58 -18.41 2.45
C ALA A 228 -15.08 -18.51 2.72
N ASN A 229 -14.30 -18.59 1.64
CA ASN A 229 -12.85 -18.33 1.64
C ASN A 229 -12.01 -19.17 2.61
N GLY A 230 -12.49 -20.36 2.98
CA GLY A 230 -11.78 -21.28 3.87
C GLY A 230 -12.10 -21.13 5.36
N LEU A 231 -13.07 -20.31 5.76
CA LEU A 231 -13.50 -20.22 7.16
C LEU A 231 -14.04 -21.56 7.68
N THR A 232 -14.77 -22.32 6.86
CA THR A 232 -15.23 -23.68 7.19
C THR A 232 -14.11 -24.62 7.62
N ASN A 233 -12.92 -24.53 7.00
CA ASN A 233 -11.77 -25.36 7.37
C ASN A 233 -11.32 -25.10 8.81
N ILE A 234 -11.37 -23.84 9.25
CA ILE A 234 -11.10 -23.48 10.64
C ILE A 234 -12.25 -23.98 11.52
N ALA A 235 -13.48 -23.64 11.17
CA ALA A 235 -14.65 -23.92 11.98
C ALA A 235 -14.87 -25.42 12.25
N GLU A 236 -14.63 -26.29 11.26
CA GLU A 236 -14.89 -27.73 11.38
C GLU A 236 -13.70 -28.56 11.89
N ALA A 237 -12.47 -28.12 11.56
CA ALA A 237 -11.27 -28.93 11.73
C ALA A 237 -10.07 -28.18 12.31
N GLY A 238 -10.17 -26.88 12.53
CA GLY A 238 -9.06 -26.04 12.99
C GLY A 238 -7.95 -25.85 11.97
N ASP A 239 -8.21 -26.14 10.69
CA ASP A 239 -7.26 -25.95 9.59
C ASP A 239 -7.35 -24.52 9.05
N ASN A 240 -6.32 -23.72 9.35
CA ASN A 240 -6.23 -22.32 8.94
C ASN A 240 -5.53 -22.11 7.60
N SER A 241 -5.09 -23.16 6.90
CA SER A 241 -4.26 -23.03 5.70
C SER A 241 -4.97 -22.30 4.55
N VAL A 242 -6.24 -22.64 4.28
CA VAL A 242 -7.01 -22.06 3.18
C VAL A 242 -7.32 -20.58 3.44
N LEU A 243 -7.86 -20.26 4.63
CA LEU A 243 -8.18 -18.86 4.97
C LEU A 243 -6.90 -18.02 5.06
N SER A 244 -5.81 -18.57 5.61
CA SER A 244 -4.51 -17.88 5.64
C SER A 244 -3.96 -17.59 4.25
N ALA A 245 -4.13 -18.49 3.28
CA ALA A 245 -3.70 -18.24 1.91
C ALA A 245 -4.53 -17.12 1.26
N TYR A 246 -5.85 -17.13 1.49
CA TYR A 246 -6.77 -16.11 0.99
C TYR A 246 -6.44 -14.71 1.52
N ILE A 247 -6.37 -14.53 2.84
CA ILE A 247 -6.06 -13.22 3.46
C ILE A 247 -4.65 -12.73 3.12
N LYS A 248 -3.68 -13.64 2.95
CA LYS A 248 -2.33 -13.27 2.51
C LYS A 248 -2.35 -12.67 1.10
N ASP A 249 -3.16 -13.19 0.18
CA ASP A 249 -3.31 -12.57 -1.15
C ASP A 249 -4.00 -11.20 -1.08
N MET A 250 -4.84 -10.96 -0.08
CA MET A 250 -5.49 -9.68 0.17
C MET A 250 -4.64 -8.69 0.98
N THR A 251 -3.45 -9.09 1.41
CA THR A 251 -2.55 -8.27 2.22
C THR A 251 -1.45 -7.69 1.36
N GLY A 252 -1.17 -6.40 1.55
CA GLY A 252 -0.13 -5.73 0.79
C GLY A 252 -0.26 -4.22 0.95
N ILE A 253 0.11 -3.50 -0.10
CA ILE A 253 0.18 -2.03 -0.03
C ILE A 253 -1.06 -1.41 -0.64
N PHE A 254 -1.57 -0.38 0.03
CA PHE A 254 -2.41 0.65 -0.57
C PHE A 254 -1.67 1.99 -0.45
N THR A 255 -1.43 2.68 -1.56
CA THR A 255 -0.97 4.08 -1.48
C THR A 255 -1.47 4.89 -2.68
N PRO A 256 -2.07 6.08 -2.46
CA PRO A 256 -2.21 7.07 -3.51
C PRO A 256 -0.86 7.77 -3.77
N LEU A 257 -0.73 8.41 -4.92
CA LEU A 257 0.38 9.34 -5.21
C LEU A 257 -0.14 10.78 -5.13
N SER A 258 0.59 11.68 -4.47
CA SER A 258 0.21 13.10 -4.41
C SER A 258 0.22 13.76 -5.80
N PRO A 259 -0.26 15.01 -5.93
CA PRO A 259 0.03 15.81 -7.12
C PRO A 259 1.50 15.70 -7.53
N VAL A 260 1.73 15.44 -8.82
CA VAL A 260 3.07 15.20 -9.34
C VAL A 260 3.74 16.54 -9.63
N LEU A 261 4.90 16.77 -9.02
CA LEU A 261 5.80 17.85 -9.41
C LEU A 261 6.57 17.42 -10.65
N VAL A 262 6.58 18.25 -11.69
CA VAL A 262 7.43 18.06 -12.89
C VAL A 262 8.29 19.31 -13.07
N VAL A 263 9.60 19.12 -13.21
CA VAL A 263 10.57 20.20 -13.42
C VAL A 263 11.36 19.97 -14.69
N VAL A 264 11.39 20.97 -15.56
CA VAL A 264 12.28 21.02 -16.74
C VAL A 264 13.42 21.98 -16.43
N TYR A 265 14.66 21.52 -16.57
CA TYR A 265 15.85 22.29 -16.19
C TYR A 265 17.06 21.99 -17.09
N ASN A 266 18.09 22.83 -17.05
CA ASN A 266 19.29 22.70 -17.86
C ASN A 266 20.49 23.33 -17.14
N GLY A 267 21.67 22.73 -17.29
CA GLY A 267 22.94 23.29 -16.81
C GLY A 267 23.11 23.31 -15.28
N ILE A 268 22.24 22.60 -14.56
CA ILE A 268 22.29 22.42 -13.10
C ILE A 268 22.02 20.96 -12.73
N ASP A 269 22.36 20.58 -11.51
CA ASP A 269 21.99 19.30 -10.91
C ASP A 269 20.49 19.26 -10.55
N ASN A 270 20.00 18.08 -10.17
CA ASN A 270 18.61 17.83 -9.81
C ASN A 270 18.13 18.87 -8.77
N PRO A 271 17.16 19.73 -9.15
CA PRO A 271 16.77 20.84 -8.30
C PRO A 271 15.82 20.42 -7.17
N ILE A 272 15.28 19.20 -7.20
CA ILE A 272 14.29 18.71 -6.23
C ILE A 272 14.98 18.28 -4.92
N TYR A 273 15.99 17.41 -5.01
CA TYR A 273 16.68 16.82 -3.86
C TYR A 273 18.11 16.40 -4.24
N LYS A 274 18.88 15.93 -3.25
CA LYS A 274 20.13 15.21 -3.48
C LYS A 274 20.36 14.19 -2.37
N THR A 275 20.60 12.95 -2.76
CA THR A 275 20.89 11.85 -1.82
C THR A 275 22.11 12.19 -0.96
N GLY A 276 22.03 11.88 0.33
CA GLY A 276 23.09 12.17 1.30
C GLY A 276 23.10 13.61 1.82
N GLU A 277 22.28 14.51 1.27
CA GLU A 277 22.02 15.83 1.84
C GLU A 277 20.73 15.79 2.68
N VAL A 278 20.62 16.66 3.68
CA VAL A 278 19.37 16.90 4.42
C VAL A 278 18.39 17.71 3.55
N ASP A 279 17.08 17.60 3.81
CA ASP A 279 16.07 18.47 3.19
C ASP A 279 16.49 19.95 3.31
N ARG A 280 16.42 20.67 2.17
CA ARG A 280 16.95 22.04 2.04
C ARG A 280 16.04 23.11 2.65
N GLY A 281 14.89 22.73 3.20
CA GLY A 281 13.84 23.64 3.67
C GLY A 281 13.14 24.40 2.53
N GLN A 282 13.29 23.93 1.29
CA GLN A 282 12.83 24.62 0.08
C GLN A 282 11.46 24.15 -0.42
N GLY A 283 10.83 23.21 0.30
CA GLY A 283 9.48 22.73 0.01
C GLY A 283 9.36 21.24 -0.28
N LEU A 284 10.45 20.47 -0.28
CA LEU A 284 10.39 19.01 -0.45
C LEU A 284 9.70 18.33 0.74
N ARG A 285 10.01 18.71 1.98
CA ARG A 285 9.26 18.25 3.17
C ARG A 285 7.72 18.36 3.06
N PRO A 286 7.11 19.51 2.73
CA PRO A 286 5.67 19.58 2.47
C PRO A 286 5.18 18.61 1.38
N LEU A 287 5.97 18.36 0.33
CA LEU A 287 5.64 17.37 -0.70
C LEU A 287 5.68 15.96 -0.12
N ALA A 288 6.79 15.59 0.53
CA ALA A 288 7.04 14.25 1.04
C ALA A 288 6.10 13.88 2.21
N GLN A 289 5.73 14.84 3.07
CA GLN A 289 4.88 14.57 4.24
C GLN A 289 3.38 14.76 3.99
N GLN A 290 3.00 15.68 3.09
CA GLN A 290 1.61 16.14 2.95
C GLN A 290 1.11 16.06 1.51
N GLY A 291 1.95 15.67 0.56
CA GLY A 291 1.64 15.70 -0.86
C GLY A 291 1.55 17.10 -1.45
N ASN A 292 2.02 18.13 -0.73
CA ASN A 292 1.95 19.51 -1.18
C ASN A 292 3.20 19.91 -1.98
N ALA A 293 3.11 19.80 -3.30
CA ALA A 293 4.19 20.20 -4.21
C ALA A 293 4.26 21.72 -4.48
N ASP A 294 3.26 22.52 -4.09
CA ASP A 294 3.16 23.93 -4.45
C ASP A 294 4.29 24.76 -3.83
N THR A 295 4.72 24.41 -2.62
CA THR A 295 5.80 25.12 -1.92
C THR A 295 7.12 24.99 -2.68
N LEU A 296 7.49 23.76 -3.07
CA LEU A 296 8.70 23.51 -3.85
C LEU A 296 8.57 24.10 -5.25
N ALA A 297 7.40 23.99 -5.88
CA ALA A 297 7.18 24.55 -7.20
C ALA A 297 7.36 26.08 -7.23
N ALA A 298 6.82 26.78 -6.23
CA ALA A 298 6.97 28.22 -6.08
C ALA A 298 8.43 28.63 -5.85
N TYR A 299 9.18 27.85 -5.05
CA TYR A 299 10.60 28.11 -4.81
C TYR A 299 11.46 27.98 -6.08
N LEU A 300 11.19 26.96 -6.91
CA LEU A 300 11.96 26.68 -8.12
C LEU A 300 11.67 27.65 -9.27
N LYS A 301 10.46 28.20 -9.34
CA LYS A 301 10.02 29.04 -10.45
C LYS A 301 10.90 30.28 -10.60
N GLY A 302 11.50 30.47 -11.77
CA GLY A 302 12.37 31.61 -12.08
C GLY A 302 13.79 31.51 -11.54
N LYS A 303 14.19 30.38 -10.93
CA LYS A 303 15.59 30.14 -10.55
C LYS A 303 16.46 29.90 -11.80
N PRO A 304 17.74 30.29 -11.78
CA PRO A 304 18.67 29.97 -12.85
C PRO A 304 18.69 28.47 -13.16
N GLY A 305 18.69 28.12 -14.44
CA GLY A 305 18.66 26.73 -14.91
C GLY A 305 17.27 26.09 -14.93
N ILE A 306 16.25 26.66 -14.28
CA ILE A 306 14.87 26.15 -14.33
C ILE A 306 14.15 26.76 -15.54
N LYS A 307 13.61 25.90 -16.42
CA LYS A 307 12.81 26.31 -17.59
C LYS A 307 11.32 26.30 -17.31
N ALA A 308 10.82 25.24 -16.68
CA ALA A 308 9.40 25.10 -16.38
C ALA A 308 9.17 24.25 -15.13
N VAL A 309 8.07 24.52 -14.44
CA VAL A 309 7.64 23.79 -13.24
C VAL A 309 6.13 23.61 -13.29
N TYR A 310 5.67 22.38 -13.09
CA TYR A 310 4.26 22.01 -13.11
C TYR A 310 3.91 21.23 -11.85
N VAL A 311 2.72 21.47 -11.31
CA VAL A 311 2.10 20.64 -10.27
C VAL A 311 0.84 20.03 -10.87
N LEU A 312 0.77 18.71 -10.92
CA LEU A 312 -0.25 17.97 -11.65
C LEU A 312 -1.16 17.20 -10.67
N PRO A 313 -2.23 17.83 -10.15
CA PRO A 313 -3.23 17.12 -9.38
C PRO A 313 -4.14 16.29 -10.30
N ALA A 314 -4.58 15.13 -9.83
CA ALA A 314 -5.62 14.38 -10.52
C ALA A 314 -6.91 15.22 -10.60
N PRO A 315 -7.61 15.30 -11.74
CA PRO A 315 -8.74 16.23 -11.89
C PRO A 315 -9.82 16.10 -10.81
N SER A 316 -10.23 14.86 -10.53
CA SER A 316 -11.32 14.54 -9.61
C SER A 316 -10.85 14.34 -8.17
N THR A 317 -9.85 13.48 -7.97
CA THR A 317 -9.41 13.01 -6.65
C THR A 317 -8.28 13.84 -6.06
N LYS A 318 -7.67 14.74 -6.84
CA LYS A 318 -6.44 15.49 -6.53
C LYS A 318 -5.17 14.64 -6.37
N VAL A 319 -5.31 13.38 -5.95
CA VAL A 319 -4.25 12.36 -5.89
C VAL A 319 -4.45 11.28 -6.96
N LEU A 320 -3.37 10.63 -7.41
CA LEU A 320 -3.46 9.44 -8.26
C LEU A 320 -3.77 8.23 -7.38
N LEU A 321 -5.04 7.80 -7.35
CA LEU A 321 -5.42 6.57 -6.65
C LEU A 321 -4.77 5.35 -7.30
N PRO A 322 -4.45 4.29 -6.56
CA PRO A 322 -3.99 3.03 -7.13
C PRO A 322 -5.14 2.34 -7.88
N VAL A 323 -4.84 1.23 -8.56
CA VAL A 323 -5.85 0.30 -9.06
C VAL A 323 -6.57 -0.30 -7.85
N ILE A 324 -7.91 -0.19 -7.82
CA ILE A 324 -8.77 -0.72 -6.73
C ILE A 324 -9.79 -1.67 -7.35
N GLY A 325 -9.64 -2.97 -7.10
CA GLY A 325 -10.45 -3.98 -7.77
C GLY A 325 -10.35 -3.86 -9.29
N ASN A 326 -11.49 -3.60 -9.95
CA ASN A 326 -11.55 -3.40 -11.40
C ASN A 326 -11.39 -1.94 -11.84
N GLN A 327 -11.21 -1.00 -10.91
CA GLN A 327 -11.05 0.42 -11.23
C GLN A 327 -9.59 0.71 -11.57
N GLN A 328 -9.35 1.31 -12.74
CA GLN A 328 -8.02 1.73 -13.16
C GLN A 328 -7.47 2.81 -12.22
N GLY A 329 -6.15 2.78 -11.99
CA GLY A 329 -5.47 3.80 -11.22
C GLY A 329 -5.49 5.17 -11.91
N GLY A 330 -5.22 6.21 -11.11
CA GLY A 330 -5.21 7.59 -11.56
C GLY A 330 -4.01 7.88 -12.46
N MET A 331 -4.22 8.80 -13.41
CA MET A 331 -3.17 9.33 -14.29
C MET A 331 -3.27 10.84 -14.47
N VAL A 332 -2.13 11.47 -14.76
CA VAL A 332 -2.02 12.86 -15.19
C VAL A 332 -1.05 12.98 -16.35
N SER A 333 -1.32 13.92 -17.26
CA SER A 333 -0.45 14.22 -18.40
C SER A 333 -0.21 15.71 -18.53
N GLN A 334 0.98 16.10 -18.98
CA GLN A 334 1.36 17.48 -19.22
C GLN A 334 2.20 17.58 -20.50
N GLN A 335 1.79 18.44 -21.42
CA GLN A 335 2.63 18.82 -22.55
C GLN A 335 3.70 19.82 -22.07
N ILE A 336 4.95 19.56 -22.42
CA ILE A 336 6.11 20.37 -22.04
C ILE A 336 6.95 20.70 -23.29
N SER A 337 7.52 21.89 -23.29
CA SER A 337 8.42 22.35 -24.34
C SER A 337 9.86 22.18 -23.90
N VAL A 338 10.64 21.45 -24.68
CA VAL A 338 11.99 20.99 -24.33
C VAL A 338 12.97 21.25 -25.48
N SER A 339 14.24 21.46 -25.17
CA SER A 339 15.33 21.61 -26.13
C SER A 339 16.43 20.59 -25.82
N ALA A 340 17.34 20.34 -26.76
CA ALA A 340 18.50 19.49 -26.49
C ALA A 340 19.30 19.98 -25.27
N GLY A 341 19.70 19.04 -24.41
CA GLY A 341 20.38 19.31 -23.15
C GLY A 341 19.44 19.57 -21.96
N ASP A 342 18.13 19.72 -22.18
CA ASP A 342 17.18 19.81 -21.08
C ASP A 342 17.03 18.46 -20.37
N ARG A 343 16.74 18.56 -19.08
CA ARG A 343 16.49 17.45 -18.18
C ARG A 343 15.08 17.56 -17.60
N ILE A 344 14.47 16.43 -17.33
CA ILE A 344 13.20 16.33 -16.62
C ILE A 344 13.42 15.59 -15.31
N ALA A 345 12.91 16.14 -14.22
CA ALA A 345 12.79 15.44 -12.95
C ALA A 345 11.35 15.52 -12.46
N ILE A 346 10.88 14.44 -11.83
CA ILE A 346 9.58 14.42 -11.16
C ILE A 346 9.73 14.12 -9.68
N ALA A 347 8.74 14.51 -8.88
CA ALA A 347 8.54 14.02 -7.52
C ALA A 347 7.04 13.89 -7.18
N THR A 348 6.69 12.85 -6.42
CA THR A 348 5.34 12.66 -5.87
C THR A 348 5.41 11.84 -4.58
N MET A 349 4.58 12.18 -3.58
CA MET A 349 4.54 11.50 -2.30
C MET A 349 4.06 10.05 -2.46
N TYR A 350 4.68 9.13 -1.72
CA TYR A 350 4.05 7.89 -1.34
C TYR A 350 3.01 8.21 -0.26
N GLY A 351 1.74 8.34 -0.65
CA GLY A 351 0.70 8.96 0.18
C GLY A 351 0.50 8.35 1.57
N PHE A 352 0.70 7.04 1.74
CA PHE A 352 0.60 6.38 3.05
C PHE A 352 1.97 6.11 3.68
N SER A 353 2.79 7.15 3.74
CA SER A 353 4.06 7.17 4.46
C SER A 353 4.16 8.43 5.31
N ASN A 354 5.20 8.50 6.14
CA ASN A 354 5.49 9.68 6.94
C ASN A 354 6.12 10.79 6.10
N ASP A 355 7.07 10.45 5.25
CA ASP A 355 7.82 11.35 4.38
C ASP A 355 8.50 10.65 3.19
N TRP A 356 7.93 9.54 2.70
CA TRP A 356 8.48 8.89 1.50
C TRP A 356 7.94 9.54 0.22
N PHE A 357 8.78 9.61 -0.80
CA PHE A 357 8.43 10.16 -2.10
C PHE A 357 9.11 9.42 -3.25
N PHE A 358 8.37 9.21 -4.33
CA PHE A 358 8.96 8.80 -5.60
C PHE A 358 9.60 10.01 -6.26
N ALA A 359 10.80 9.84 -6.81
CA ALA A 359 11.44 10.87 -7.61
C ALA A 359 12.35 10.29 -8.70
N SER A 360 12.62 11.10 -9.72
CA SER A 360 13.67 10.78 -10.68
C SER A 360 15.02 10.68 -9.96
N ALA A 361 15.71 9.56 -10.17
CA ALA A 361 17.04 9.29 -9.66
C ALA A 361 18.09 10.20 -10.32
N ASP A 362 19.23 10.33 -9.64
CA ASP A 362 20.39 11.08 -10.13
C ASP A 362 19.99 12.48 -10.63
N ASN A 363 20.46 12.85 -11.83
CA ASN A 363 20.18 14.12 -12.47
C ASN A 363 18.96 14.06 -13.42
N GLY A 364 17.92 13.31 -13.08
CA GLY A 364 16.71 13.17 -13.91
C GLY A 364 16.92 12.40 -15.21
N VAL A 365 16.11 12.72 -16.24
CA VAL A 365 16.21 12.10 -17.57
C VAL A 365 16.44 13.15 -18.66
N ASP A 366 17.03 12.74 -19.78
CA ASP A 366 17.11 13.61 -20.98
C ASP A 366 15.69 13.89 -21.47
N ALA A 367 15.35 15.17 -21.62
CA ALA A 367 14.01 15.62 -21.95
C ALA A 367 13.57 15.23 -23.38
N THR A 368 14.50 14.85 -24.24
CA THR A 368 14.24 14.39 -25.61
C THR A 368 13.98 12.88 -25.70
N THR A 369 14.17 12.14 -24.60
CA THR A 369 13.88 10.70 -24.51
C THR A 369 12.42 10.41 -24.81
N LYS A 370 12.16 9.27 -25.46
CA LYS A 370 10.81 8.79 -25.77
C LYS A 370 10.60 7.39 -25.21
N GLY A 371 9.36 7.11 -24.82
CA GLY A 371 8.93 5.82 -24.28
C GLY A 371 8.83 5.80 -22.76
N ASP A 372 8.91 4.59 -22.22
CA ASP A 372 8.85 4.33 -20.78
C ASP A 372 10.18 4.70 -20.11
N ILE A 373 10.11 5.57 -19.10
CA ILE A 373 11.26 6.03 -18.32
C ILE A 373 11.13 5.64 -16.84
N THR A 374 10.23 4.71 -16.50
CA THR A 374 9.93 4.30 -15.12
C THR A 374 11.15 3.78 -14.37
N SER A 375 12.09 3.14 -15.06
CA SER A 375 13.35 2.65 -14.48
C SER A 375 14.25 3.75 -13.90
N THR A 376 13.96 5.01 -14.21
CA THR A 376 14.67 6.18 -13.67
C THR A 376 14.04 6.71 -12.39
N ILE A 377 12.93 6.13 -11.94
CA ILE A 377 12.25 6.51 -10.70
C ILE A 377 12.71 5.61 -9.57
N LYS A 378 12.96 6.22 -8.41
CA LYS A 378 13.26 5.54 -7.15
C LYS A 378 12.36 6.07 -6.04
N LEU A 379 12.27 5.32 -4.94
CA LEU A 379 11.56 5.72 -3.73
C LEU A 379 12.57 6.20 -2.68
N TYR A 380 12.37 7.40 -2.17
CA TYR A 380 13.24 8.03 -1.19
C TYR A 380 12.49 8.35 0.09
N ASP A 381 13.24 8.37 1.18
CA ASP A 381 12.89 8.91 2.48
C ASP A 381 13.49 10.32 2.57
N ASP A 382 12.66 11.32 2.86
CA ASP A 382 13.08 12.73 2.99
C ASP A 382 13.92 12.98 4.26
N GLY A 383 13.85 12.09 5.25
CA GLY A 383 14.57 12.19 6.51
C GLY A 383 14.04 13.31 7.41
N THR A 384 12.78 13.71 7.24
CA THR A 384 12.17 14.81 8.00
C THR A 384 11.06 14.36 8.94
N ALA A 385 10.61 13.10 8.85
CA ALA A 385 9.66 12.49 9.77
C ALA A 385 10.00 11.03 10.13
N ILE A 386 9.87 10.70 11.43
CA ILE A 386 10.09 9.35 11.93
C ILE A 386 9.16 8.36 11.22
N ASN A 387 9.78 7.36 10.60
CA ASN A 387 9.10 6.31 9.88
C ASN A 387 8.18 5.44 10.75
N GLN A 388 7.03 5.10 10.18
CA GLN A 388 6.08 4.12 10.69
C GLN A 388 5.69 3.15 9.58
N PHE A 389 4.95 2.09 9.93
CA PHE A 389 4.42 1.15 8.94
C PHE A 389 3.62 1.90 7.87
N PRO A 390 3.92 1.72 6.56
CA PRO A 390 3.23 2.44 5.50
C PRO A 390 1.75 2.04 5.44
N GLY A 391 0.85 2.99 5.73
CA GLY A 391 -0.57 2.70 5.84
C GLY A 391 -1.12 2.57 7.24
N ALA A 392 -0.26 2.41 8.24
CA ALA A 392 -0.64 2.18 9.63
C ALA A 392 0.05 3.15 10.60
N GLY A 393 0.51 4.30 10.14
CA GLY A 393 1.18 5.29 10.99
C GLY A 393 0.23 6.31 11.61
N ILE A 394 0.17 6.42 12.95
CA ILE A 394 -0.63 7.43 13.66
C ILE A 394 -0.15 8.87 13.47
N THR A 395 1.07 9.03 12.94
CA THR A 395 1.70 10.32 12.65
C THR A 395 1.75 10.60 11.15
N GLN A 396 1.25 9.68 10.31
CA GLN A 396 1.12 9.91 8.87
C GLN A 396 0.03 10.93 8.60
N PHE A 397 0.35 11.98 7.85
CA PHE A 397 -0.55 13.10 7.61
C PHE A 397 -1.88 12.66 6.99
N ASN A 398 -1.81 11.77 6.00
CA ASN A 398 -2.99 11.27 5.27
C ASN A 398 -3.86 10.30 6.09
N LEU A 399 -3.45 9.96 7.32
CA LEU A 399 -4.22 9.19 8.31
C LEU A 399 -4.60 10.05 9.53
N ALA A 400 -4.75 11.36 9.32
CA ALA A 400 -5.04 12.36 10.36
C ALA A 400 -3.98 12.38 11.49
N GLY A 401 -2.74 12.05 11.14
CA GLY A 401 -1.58 12.14 12.00
C GLY A 401 -0.82 13.45 11.86
N THR A 402 0.09 13.70 12.79
CA THR A 402 1.06 14.79 12.71
C THR A 402 2.46 14.20 12.68
N PRO A 403 3.22 14.32 11.58
CA PRO A 403 4.54 13.72 11.46
C PRO A 403 5.47 14.13 12.60
N LEU A 404 6.15 13.16 13.21
CA LEU A 404 7.13 13.42 14.26
C LEU A 404 8.45 13.83 13.61
N LYS A 405 8.88 15.05 13.91
CA LYS A 405 10.06 15.64 13.30
C LYS A 405 11.33 14.81 13.56
N GLU A 406 12.10 14.59 12.51
CA GLU A 406 13.52 14.25 12.57
C GLU A 406 14.34 15.06 11.56
N SER A 407 15.62 14.73 11.42
CA SER A 407 16.54 15.40 10.49
C SER A 407 17.67 14.44 10.10
N GLN A 408 17.39 13.56 9.14
CA GLN A 408 18.34 12.67 8.51
C GLN A 408 18.66 13.14 7.09
N ALA A 409 19.69 12.55 6.50
CA ALA A 409 19.97 12.75 5.08
C ALA A 409 18.96 11.98 4.23
N ILE A 410 18.57 12.55 3.10
CA ILE A 410 17.70 11.92 2.12
C ILE A 410 18.37 10.64 1.60
N ALA A 411 17.65 9.53 1.65
CA ALA A 411 18.16 8.21 1.29
C ALA A 411 17.11 7.39 0.53
N GLU A 412 17.56 6.45 -0.29
CA GLU A 412 16.65 5.49 -0.94
C GLU A 412 16.02 4.58 0.13
N VAL A 413 14.70 4.35 0.04
CA VAL A 413 14.00 3.44 0.96
C VAL A 413 14.47 2.01 0.67
N PRO A 414 15.03 1.29 1.66
CA PRO A 414 15.43 -0.10 1.47
C PRO A 414 14.23 -0.98 1.10
N ASN A 415 14.43 -2.02 0.29
CA ASN A 415 13.41 -3.03 0.02
C ASN A 415 14.01 -4.44 0.11
N PRO A 416 13.68 -5.25 1.14
CA PRO A 416 12.71 -4.99 2.20
C PRO A 416 13.12 -3.81 3.11
N ASN A 417 12.12 -3.05 3.60
CA ASN A 417 12.32 -2.02 4.61
C ASN A 417 12.14 -2.59 6.03
N ALA A 418 12.21 -1.73 7.05
CA ALA A 418 12.07 -2.13 8.45
C ALA A 418 10.69 -2.69 8.82
N PHE A 419 9.67 -2.51 7.96
CA PHE A 419 8.27 -2.85 8.24
C PHE A 419 7.75 -3.95 7.32
N THR A 420 8.07 -3.88 6.02
CA THR A 420 7.49 -4.75 5.00
C THR A 420 8.35 -4.81 3.72
N THR A 421 7.98 -5.69 2.80
CA THR A 421 8.51 -5.74 1.43
C THR A 421 7.54 -5.03 0.49
N LEU A 422 8.01 -4.01 -0.20
CA LEU A 422 7.22 -3.28 -1.21
C LEU A 422 7.29 -4.01 -2.56
N PRO A 423 6.26 -3.85 -3.43
CA PRO A 423 6.38 -4.21 -4.83
C PRO A 423 7.53 -3.46 -5.51
N ASP A 424 8.00 -3.96 -6.66
CA ASP A 424 8.94 -3.21 -7.50
C ASP A 424 8.36 -1.86 -7.89
N ILE A 425 9.21 -0.84 -8.08
CA ILE A 425 8.79 0.52 -8.45
C ILE A 425 7.91 0.51 -9.72
N THR A 426 8.25 -0.33 -10.69
CA THR A 426 7.51 -0.50 -11.96
C THR A 426 6.10 -1.06 -11.78
N ALA A 427 5.82 -1.69 -10.63
CA ALA A 427 4.50 -2.15 -10.25
C ALA A 427 3.71 -1.10 -9.44
N MET A 428 4.28 0.07 -9.15
CA MET A 428 3.62 1.13 -8.35
C MET A 428 3.37 2.40 -9.16
N ILE A 429 4.38 2.87 -9.89
CA ILE A 429 4.32 4.08 -10.68
C ILE A 429 4.79 3.79 -12.10
N LYS A 430 4.18 4.44 -13.08
CA LYS A 430 4.63 4.40 -14.47
C LYS A 430 4.79 5.81 -15.01
N VAL A 431 5.91 6.06 -15.69
CA VAL A 431 6.24 7.36 -16.25
C VAL A 431 6.63 7.21 -17.71
N THR A 432 5.98 7.96 -18.60
CA THR A 432 6.25 7.91 -20.05
C THR A 432 6.46 9.30 -20.63
N LEU A 433 7.32 9.39 -21.65
CA LEU A 433 7.53 10.57 -22.49
C LEU A 433 7.13 10.26 -23.93
N GLN A 434 6.24 11.07 -24.51
CA GLN A 434 5.70 10.90 -25.87
C GLN A 434 6.15 12.01 -26.80
#